data_AF-A0A0W0TGV1-F1
#
_entry.id   AF-A0A0W0TGV1-F1
#
_cell.length_a   1.000
_cell.length_b   1.000
_cell.length_c   1.000
_cell.angle_alpha   90.00
_cell.angle_beta   90.00
_cell.angle_gamma   90.00
#
_symmetry.space_group_name_H-M   'P 1'
#
loop_
_entity.id
_entity.type
_entity.pdbx_description
1 polymer ?
#
loop_
_entity_poly.entity_id
_entity_poly.type
_entity_poly.pdbx_seq_one_letter_code
_entity_poly.pdbx_strand_id
1 'polypeptide(L)'
;MKRTLVLLFTLLSLITTYANATINPGLNNFGPQSNFGPHNNTGLNNFGPQSNFGPHNNPGLNNFGPQSNFGPHNNPGLNNFGPQSNFGPHNNPGLNNFGPQSNFGPHNNPGFNNITPRTFNRRF
;
A
#
# COMPACT_ATOMS: atom_id res chain seq x y z
N MET A 1 -28.27 8.33 -15.28
CA MET A 1 -27.95 7.27 -14.29
C MET A 1 -26.45 7.12 -14.02
N LYS A 2 -25.57 7.00 -15.03
CA LYS A 2 -24.12 6.81 -14.80
C LYS A 2 -23.41 7.97 -14.08
N ARG A 3 -23.71 9.24 -14.45
CA ARG A 3 -23.10 10.43 -13.82
C ARG A 3 -23.47 10.60 -12.35
N THR A 4 -24.73 10.37 -12.01
CA THR A 4 -25.24 10.43 -10.63
C THR A 4 -24.61 9.36 -9.75
N LEU A 5 -24.41 8.15 -10.29
CA LEU A 5 -23.76 7.06 -9.57
C LEU A 5 -22.27 7.36 -9.31
N VAL A 6 -21.55 7.89 -10.31
CA VAL A 6 -20.15 8.32 -10.14
C VAL A 6 -20.04 9.40 -9.07
N LEU A 7 -20.92 10.40 -9.07
CA LEU A 7 -20.93 11.46 -8.05
C LEU A 7 -21.19 10.91 -6.65
N LEU A 8 -22.12 9.96 -6.51
CA LEU A 8 -22.42 9.31 -5.24
C LEU A 8 -21.22 8.51 -4.73
N PHE A 9 -20.54 7.76 -5.61
CA PHE A 9 -19.31 7.04 -5.28
C PHE A 9 -18.19 7.98 -4.87
N THR A 10 -17.97 9.08 -5.61
CA THR A 10 -16.93 10.05 -5.27
C THR A 10 -17.22 10.76 -3.96
N LEU A 11 -18.49 11.08 -3.69
CA LEU A 11 -18.90 11.75 -2.46
C LEU A 11 -18.78 10.82 -1.26
N LEU A 12 -19.19 9.55 -1.41
CA LEU A 12 -19.04 8.54 -0.37
C LEU A 12 -17.56 8.26 -0.09
N SER A 13 -16.73 8.13 -1.12
CA SER A 13 -15.28 7.97 -0.95
C SER A 13 -14.66 9.17 -0.26
N LEU A 14 -15.12 10.39 -0.56
CA LEU A 14 -14.63 11.61 0.06
C LEU A 14 -15.00 11.64 1.55
N ILE A 15 -16.24 11.30 1.91
CA ILE A 15 -16.70 11.21 3.29
C ILE A 15 -15.91 10.16 4.08
N THR A 16 -15.71 8.96 3.51
CA THR A 16 -14.89 7.92 4.13
C THR A 16 -13.43 8.35 4.30
N THR A 17 -12.89 9.09 3.33
CA THR A 17 -11.52 9.64 3.39
C THR A 17 -11.38 10.69 4.49
N TYR A 18 -12.35 11.60 4.64
CA TYR A 18 -12.36 12.59 5.72
C TYR A 18 -12.54 11.97 7.10
N ALA A 19 -13.36 10.93 7.24
CA ALA A 19 -13.56 10.23 8.51
C ALA A 19 -12.31 9.48 8.99
N ASN A 20 -11.42 9.07 8.07
CA ASN A 20 -10.17 8.39 8.39
C ASN A 20 -8.99 9.34 8.67
N ALA A 21 -9.14 10.65 8.42
CA ALA A 21 -8.11 11.66 8.68
C ALA A 21 -7.98 12.03 10.16
N THR A 22 -8.81 11.48 11.04
CA THR A 22 -8.64 11.56 12.50
C THR A 22 -7.74 10.43 12.98
N ILE A 23 -6.53 10.83 13.40
CA ILE A 23 -5.45 10.05 14.03
C ILE A 23 -5.99 8.83 14.80
N ASN A 24 -5.87 7.63 14.21
CA ASN A 24 -6.12 6.36 14.90
C ASN A 24 -4.84 5.51 14.82
N PRO A 25 -4.07 5.38 15.90
CA PRO A 25 -2.99 4.41 15.94
C PRO A 25 -3.59 2.99 15.96
N GLY A 26 -3.30 2.20 14.93
CA GLY A 26 -3.65 0.77 14.90
C GLY A 26 -4.93 0.41 14.13
N LEU A 27 -5.12 0.97 12.93
CA LEU A 27 -6.19 0.49 12.05
C LEU A 27 -5.84 -0.92 11.55
N ASN A 28 -6.71 -1.89 11.87
CA ASN A 28 -6.67 -3.24 11.31
C ASN A 28 -7.77 -3.35 10.25
N ASN A 29 -7.39 -3.35 8.98
CA ASN A 29 -8.33 -3.50 7.87
C ASN A 29 -8.33 -4.94 7.38
N PHE A 30 -9.51 -5.55 7.36
CA PHE A 30 -9.75 -6.87 6.80
C PHE A 30 -10.55 -6.71 5.50
N GLY A 31 -9.87 -6.72 4.36
CA GLY A 31 -10.48 -6.48 3.05
C GLY A 31 -9.62 -5.60 2.14
N PRO A 32 -10.06 -5.38 0.89
CA PRO A 32 -9.34 -4.52 -0.04
C PRO A 32 -9.39 -3.05 0.41
N GLN A 33 -8.27 -2.36 0.31
CA GLN A 33 -8.16 -0.93 0.59
C GLN A 33 -7.72 -0.15 -0.66
N SER A 34 -8.39 0.97 -0.92
CA SER A 34 -8.01 1.91 -1.99
C SER A 34 -8.01 3.34 -1.48
N ASN A 35 -6.88 4.03 -1.56
CA ASN A 35 -6.76 5.44 -1.19
C ASN A 35 -6.42 6.28 -2.42
N PHE A 36 -7.05 7.44 -2.55
CA PHE A 36 -6.77 8.42 -3.61
C PHE A 36 -6.40 9.77 -3.02
N GLY A 37 -5.32 10.36 -3.53
CA GLY A 37 -4.80 11.64 -3.06
C GLY A 37 -3.85 11.50 -1.86
N PRO A 38 -3.38 12.65 -1.35
CA PRO A 38 -2.45 12.68 -0.22
C PRO A 38 -3.02 12.03 1.03
N HIS A 39 -2.28 11.11 1.65
CA HIS A 39 -2.67 10.51 2.93
C HIS A 39 -1.47 10.13 3.79
N ASN A 40 -1.70 10.04 5.10
CA ASN A 40 -0.70 9.67 6.09
C ASN A 40 -1.35 8.82 7.20
N ASN A 41 -0.88 7.58 7.36
CA ASN A 41 -1.36 6.66 8.37
C ASN A 41 -0.18 6.09 9.17
N THR A 42 -0.38 5.80 10.45
CA THR A 42 0.67 5.20 11.29
C THR A 42 0.21 3.86 11.86
N GLY A 43 1.09 2.87 11.85
CA GLY A 43 0.80 1.55 12.42
C GLY A 43 -0.38 0.82 11.76
N LEU A 44 -0.52 0.95 10.44
CA LEU A 44 -1.58 0.29 9.67
C LEU A 44 -1.27 -1.20 9.52
N ASN A 45 -2.24 -2.06 9.84
CA ASN A 45 -2.21 -3.48 9.48
C ASN A 45 -3.33 -3.73 8.47
N ASN A 46 -2.98 -4.12 7.24
CA ASN A 46 -3.94 -4.41 6.19
C ASN A 46 -3.86 -5.89 5.80
N PHE A 47 -5.00 -6.57 5.82
CA PHE A 47 -5.17 -7.96 5.39
C PHE A 47 -6.05 -7.97 4.15
N GLY A 48 -5.41 -7.90 2.98
CA GLY A 48 -6.07 -7.82 1.69
C GLY A 48 -5.26 -7.01 0.68
N PRO A 49 -5.73 -6.91 -0.58
CA PRO A 49 -5.09 -6.07 -1.58
C PRO A 49 -5.13 -4.59 -1.18
N GLN A 50 -4.02 -3.88 -1.38
CA GLN A 50 -3.94 -2.44 -1.14
C GLN A 50 -3.53 -1.71 -2.42
N SER A 51 -4.27 -0.65 -2.76
CA SER A 51 -3.92 0.26 -3.85
C SER A 51 -3.88 1.71 -3.36
N ASN A 52 -2.79 2.41 -3.60
CA ASN A 52 -2.63 3.82 -3.24
C ASN A 52 -2.27 4.64 -4.47
N PHE A 53 -3.02 5.71 -4.73
CA PHE A 53 -2.72 6.68 -5.77
C PHE A 53 -2.48 8.07 -5.18
N GLY A 54 -1.33 8.66 -5.48
CA GLY A 54 -0.90 9.97 -4.98
C GLY A 54 0.15 9.89 -3.87
N PRO A 55 0.65 11.06 -3.43
CA PRO A 55 1.68 11.13 -2.39
C PRO A 55 1.22 10.48 -1.08
N HIS A 56 2.03 9.65 -0.44
CA HIS A 56 1.67 9.13 0.88
C HIS A 56 2.84 8.79 1.78
N ASN A 57 2.57 8.76 3.08
CA ASN A 57 3.55 8.42 4.09
C ASN A 57 2.92 7.48 5.11
N ASN A 58 3.30 6.20 5.11
CA ASN A 58 2.73 5.21 6.01
C ASN A 58 3.82 4.49 6.84
N PRO A 59 4.30 5.10 7.95
CA PRO A 59 5.25 4.46 8.84
C PRO A 59 4.66 3.25 9.57
N GLY A 60 5.42 2.17 9.66
CA GLY A 60 5.01 0.94 10.35
C GLY A 60 3.83 0.23 9.67
N LEU A 61 3.74 0.32 8.34
CA LEU A 61 2.74 -0.40 7.55
C LEU A 61 3.07 -1.90 7.50
N ASN A 62 2.13 -2.75 7.93
CA ASN A 62 2.16 -4.18 7.67
C ASN A 62 1.04 -4.54 6.70
N ASN A 63 1.38 -5.05 5.52
CA ASN A 63 0.41 -5.44 4.51
C ASN A 63 0.52 -6.94 4.21
N PHE A 64 -0.59 -7.67 4.35
CA PHE A 64 -0.73 -9.07 4.00
C PHE A 64 -1.64 -9.15 2.77
N GLY A 65 -1.03 -9.10 1.59
CA GLY A 65 -1.72 -9.12 0.30
C GLY A 65 -0.92 -8.40 -0.78
N PRO A 66 -1.42 -8.38 -2.03
CA PRO A 66 -0.82 -7.58 -3.09
C PRO A 66 -0.87 -6.09 -2.77
N GLN A 67 0.22 -5.37 -2.99
CA GLN A 67 0.30 -3.93 -2.82
C GLN A 67 0.67 -3.24 -4.14
N SER A 68 -0.08 -2.21 -4.51
CA SER A 68 0.22 -1.34 -5.65
C SER A 68 0.24 0.12 -5.23
N ASN A 69 1.35 0.80 -5.47
CA ASN A 69 1.51 2.22 -5.14
C ASN A 69 1.85 3.01 -6.41
N PHE A 70 1.10 4.08 -6.67
CA PHE A 70 1.38 5.04 -7.74
C PHE A 70 1.59 6.44 -7.16
N GLY A 71 2.75 7.03 -7.40
CA GLY A 71 3.14 8.34 -6.90
C GLY A 71 4.24 8.28 -5.82
N PRO A 72 4.73 9.46 -5.39
CA PRO A 72 5.77 9.56 -4.38
C PRO A 72 5.35 8.93 -3.05
N HIS A 73 6.19 8.12 -2.42
CA HIS A 73 5.84 7.60 -1.09
C HIS A 73 7.02 7.33 -0.17
N ASN A 74 6.74 7.36 1.13
CA ASN A 74 7.70 7.09 2.18
C ASN A 74 7.09 6.19 3.25
N ASN A 75 7.48 4.90 3.28
CA ASN A 75 6.93 3.92 4.22
C ASN A 75 8.06 3.28 5.04
N PRO A 76 8.60 3.98 6.06
CA PRO A 76 9.57 3.41 6.98
C PRO A 76 9.03 2.20 7.73
N GLY A 77 9.83 1.13 7.83
CA GLY A 77 9.43 -0.10 8.52
C GLY A 77 8.27 -0.84 7.85
N LEU A 78 8.13 -0.70 6.52
CA LEU A 78 7.14 -1.45 5.75
C LEU A 78 7.45 -2.95 5.78
N ASN A 79 6.48 -3.76 6.20
CA ASN A 79 6.49 -5.21 6.02
C ASN A 79 5.38 -5.60 5.06
N ASN A 80 5.72 -6.17 3.91
CA ASN A 80 4.75 -6.59 2.90
C ASN A 80 4.87 -8.11 2.64
N PHE A 81 3.77 -8.83 2.84
CA PHE A 81 3.63 -10.24 2.54
C PHE A 81 2.71 -10.39 1.33
N GLY A 82 3.32 -10.39 0.13
CA GLY A 82 2.61 -10.46 -1.14
C GLY A 82 3.38 -9.78 -2.27
N PRO A 83 2.87 -9.84 -3.50
CA PRO A 83 3.45 -9.09 -4.62
C PRO A 83 3.39 -7.58 -4.36
N GLN A 84 4.47 -6.87 -4.65
CA GLN A 84 4.54 -5.41 -4.54
C GLN A 84 4.84 -4.77 -5.90
N SER A 85 4.06 -3.76 -6.28
CA SER A 85 4.30 -2.93 -7.45
C SER A 85 4.35 -1.47 -7.05
N ASN A 86 5.44 -0.78 -7.38
CA ASN A 86 5.62 0.64 -7.09
C ASN A 86 5.93 1.41 -8.38
N PHE A 87 5.17 2.48 -8.64
CA PHE A 87 5.43 3.42 -9.72
C PHE A 87 5.62 4.83 -9.13
N GLY A 88 6.80 5.40 -9.32
CA GLY A 88 7.18 6.73 -8.82
C GLY A 88 8.29 6.68 -7.76
N PRO A 89 8.77 7.86 -7.33
CA PRO A 89 9.84 7.97 -6.33
C PRO A 89 9.42 7.35 -5.00
N HIS A 90 10.29 6.57 -4.37
CA HIS A 90 9.99 6.04 -3.04
C HIS A 90 11.19 5.87 -2.11
N ASN A 91 10.91 5.97 -0.81
CA ASN A 91 11.89 5.80 0.25
C ASN A 91 11.32 4.91 1.35
N ASN A 92 11.72 3.64 1.39
CA ASN A 92 11.19 2.65 2.33
C ASN A 92 12.34 2.04 3.17
N PRO A 93 12.91 2.80 4.13
CA PRO A 93 13.96 2.28 5.01
C PRO A 93 13.42 1.14 5.88
N GLY A 94 14.19 0.06 6.01
CA GLY A 94 13.77 -1.13 6.75
C GLY A 94 12.63 -1.91 6.09
N LEU A 95 12.49 -1.81 4.76
CA LEU A 95 11.52 -2.59 4.01
C LEU A 95 11.82 -4.09 4.10
N ASN A 96 10.86 -4.88 4.58
CA ASN A 96 10.85 -6.33 4.45
C ASN A 96 9.73 -6.74 3.48
N ASN A 97 10.08 -7.36 2.36
CA ASN A 97 9.13 -7.85 1.38
C ASN A 97 9.23 -9.38 1.24
N PHE A 98 8.09 -10.06 1.39
CA PHE A 98 7.93 -11.48 1.10
C PHE A 98 7.05 -11.65 -0.13
N GLY A 99 7.66 -11.59 -1.30
CA GLY A 99 6.97 -11.75 -2.57
C GLY A 99 7.76 -11.23 -3.77
N PRO A 100 7.23 -11.36 -4.98
CA PRO A 100 7.76 -10.67 -6.15
C PRO A 100 7.63 -9.15 -5.98
N GLN A 101 8.61 -8.41 -6.49
CA GLN A 101 8.58 -6.95 -6.47
C GLN A 101 8.89 -6.37 -7.84
N SER A 102 8.14 -5.34 -8.23
CA SER A 102 8.38 -4.52 -9.42
C SER A 102 8.41 -3.06 -9.03
N ASN A 103 9.48 -2.35 -9.38
CA ASN A 103 9.65 -0.94 -9.07
C ASN A 103 9.97 -0.17 -10.35
N PHE A 104 9.27 0.93 -10.59
CA PHE A 104 9.58 1.88 -11.64
C PHE A 104 9.75 3.28 -11.03
N GLY A 105 10.94 3.87 -11.21
CA GLY A 105 11.30 5.18 -10.68
C GLY A 105 12.41 5.15 -9.62
N PRO A 106 12.86 6.32 -9.16
CA PRO A 106 13.90 6.43 -8.13
C PRO A 106 13.47 5.75 -6.83
N HIS A 107 14.37 4.99 -6.21
CA HIS A 107 14.08 4.31 -4.95
C HIS A 107 15.26 4.30 -4.01
N ASN A 108 14.98 4.44 -2.71
CA ASN A 108 15.98 4.37 -1.65
C ASN A 108 15.44 3.53 -0.48
N ASN A 109 15.88 2.28 -0.38
CA ASN A 109 15.39 1.34 0.62
C ASN A 109 16.58 0.78 1.42
N PRO A 110 17.23 1.58 2.28
CA PRO A 110 18.31 1.07 3.12
C PRO A 110 17.78 0.01 4.08
N GLY A 111 18.56 -1.06 4.30
CA GLY A 111 18.12 -2.21 5.11
C GLY A 111 17.01 -3.04 4.45
N PHE A 112 16.87 -2.97 3.13
CA PHE A 112 15.91 -3.76 2.37
C PHE A 112 16.21 -5.26 2.44
N ASN A 113 15.18 -6.03 2.77
CA ASN A 113 15.17 -7.48 2.74
C ASN A 113 14.03 -7.96 1.83
N ASN A 114 14.34 -8.79 0.84
CA ASN A 114 13.35 -9.37 -0.06
C ASN A 114 13.51 -10.88 -0.17
N ILE A 115 12.43 -11.60 0.13
CA ILE A 115 12.34 -13.04 -0.03
C ILE A 115 11.25 -13.32 -1.05
N THR A 116 11.66 -13.66 -2.27
CA THR A 116 10.74 -14.09 -3.31
C THR A 116 10.60 -15.62 -3.26
N PRO A 117 9.40 -16.18 -3.01
CA PRO A 117 9.19 -17.61 -3.07
C PRO A 117 9.54 -18.12 -4.48
N ARG A 118 10.53 -19.02 -4.60
CA ARG A 118 10.77 -19.70 -5.87
C ARG A 118 9.69 -20.77 -6.04
N THR A 119 9.11 -20.84 -7.23
CA THR A 119 8.27 -21.98 -7.62
C THR A 119 9.15 -23.23 -7.55
N PHE A 120 8.91 -24.10 -6.56
CA PHE A 120 9.57 -25.39 -6.50
C PHE A 120 8.95 -26.23 -7.62
N ASN A 121 9.61 -26.23 -8.77
CA ASN A 121 9.20 -27.01 -9.94
C ASN A 121 9.48 -28.50 -9.64
N ARG A 122 8.67 -29.12 -8.77
CA ARG A 122 8.64 -30.58 -8.63
C ARG A 122 7.98 -31.11 -9.90
N ARG A 123 8.82 -31.42 -10.89
CA ARG A 123 8.44 -32.36 -11.95
C ARG A 123 8.19 -33.70 -11.25
N PHE A 124 6.92 -34.10 -11.17
CA PHE A 124 6.55 -35.50 -11.00
C PHE A 124 6.44 -36.12 -12.39
#